data_AF-A0AAJ7WAT6-F1
#
_entry.id   AF-A0AAJ7WAT6-F1
#
_cell.length_a   1.000
_cell.length_b   1.000
_cell.length_c   1.000
_cell.angle_alpha   90.00
_cell.angle_beta   90.00
_cell.angle_gamma   90.00
#
_symmetry.space_group_name_H-M   'P 1'
#
loop_
_entity.id
_entity.type
_entity.pdbx_description
1 polymer ?
#
loop_
_entity_poly.entity_id
_entity_poly.type
_entity_poly.pdbx_seq_one_letter_code
_entity_poly.pdbx_strand_id
1 'polypeptide(L)'
;MKYIVKKILNVKLFDGDNNKKWGASVVDKQYEILCISQFTLYHNLKGNRLDFHRAMPAQESEPFYNQFLAELGKSYRPELIKAINK
;
A
#
# COMPACT_ATOMS: atom_id res chain seq x y z
N MET A 1 2.84 -7.22 -7.95
CA MET A 1 3.07 -5.75 -7.93
C MET A 1 2.02 -4.96 -8.69
N LYS A 2 1.90 -5.07 -10.03
CA LYS A 2 0.91 -4.30 -10.83
C LYS A 2 -0.53 -4.36 -10.29
N TYR A 3 -0.98 -5.53 -9.83
CA TYR A 3 -2.30 -5.70 -9.23
C TYR A 3 -2.52 -4.79 -8.02
N ILE A 4 -1.58 -4.76 -7.07
CA ILE A 4 -1.76 -4.00 -5.82
C ILE A 4 -1.68 -2.50 -6.08
N VAL A 5 -0.77 -2.04 -6.95
CA VAL A 5 -0.70 -0.64 -7.39
C VAL A 5 -2.03 -0.20 -8.01
N LYS A 6 -2.55 -0.97 -8.97
CA LYS A 6 -3.85 -0.69 -9.59
C LYS A 6 -4.98 -0.67 -8.55
N LYS A 7 -4.97 -1.58 -7.58
CA LYS A 7 -5.99 -1.62 -6.54
C LYS A 7 -5.93 -0.41 -5.61
N ILE A 8 -4.75 -0.03 -5.12
CA ILE A 8 -4.56 1.14 -4.25
C ILE A 8 -5.05 2.41 -4.96
N LEU A 9 -4.69 2.60 -6.23
CA LEU A 9 -5.03 3.82 -6.96
C LEU A 9 -6.52 3.93 -7.33
N ASN A 10 -7.21 2.80 -7.55
CA ASN A 10 -8.58 2.81 -8.08
C ASN A 10 -9.66 2.41 -7.07
N VAL A 11 -9.29 1.96 -5.86
CA VAL A 11 -10.30 1.61 -4.85
C VAL A 11 -11.08 2.86 -4.44
N LYS A 12 -12.40 2.77 -4.45
CA LYS A 12 -13.29 3.88 -4.11
C LYS A 12 -13.56 3.90 -2.62
N LEU A 13 -12.71 4.60 -1.88
CA LEU A 13 -12.80 4.70 -0.41
C LEU A 13 -13.38 6.03 0.06
N PHE A 14 -13.43 7.04 -0.81
CA PHE A 14 -13.83 8.40 -0.45
C PHE A 14 -15.20 8.74 -1.03
N ASP A 15 -15.85 9.74 -0.45
CA ASP A 15 -17.12 10.25 -0.94
C ASP A 15 -16.93 10.91 -2.31
N GLY A 16 -17.73 10.48 -3.29
CA GLY A 16 -17.80 11.10 -4.61
C GLY A 16 -18.68 12.33 -4.61
N ASP A 17 -19.04 12.79 -5.82
CA ASP A 17 -19.93 13.93 -6.00
C ASP A 17 -21.28 13.70 -5.32
N ASN A 18 -21.90 14.79 -4.87
CA ASN A 18 -23.16 14.78 -4.12
C ASN A 18 -23.13 13.87 -2.88
N ASN A 19 -21.97 13.76 -2.21
CA ASN A 19 -21.75 12.93 -1.01
C ASN A 19 -22.05 11.44 -1.24
N LYS A 20 -21.86 10.92 -2.47
CA LYS A 20 -22.01 9.50 -2.74
C LYS A 20 -20.88 8.71 -2.03
N LYS A 21 -21.22 8.01 -0.95
CA LYS A 21 -20.30 7.09 -0.25
C LYS A 21 -19.66 6.10 -1.22
N TRP A 22 -18.37 5.82 -1.04
CA TRP A 22 -17.60 4.90 -1.89
C TRP A 22 -17.61 5.31 -3.37
N GLY A 23 -17.60 6.62 -3.62
CA GLY A 23 -17.76 7.20 -4.95
C GLY A 23 -16.46 7.51 -5.67
N ALA A 24 -15.40 7.82 -4.91
CA ALA A 24 -14.13 8.34 -5.42
C ALA A 24 -12.92 7.58 -4.86
N SER A 25 -11.88 7.50 -5.67
CA SER A 25 -10.57 6.96 -5.33
C SER A 25 -9.61 8.05 -4.84
N VAL A 26 -8.42 7.63 -4.38
CA VAL A 26 -7.32 8.56 -4.02
C VAL A 26 -6.89 9.42 -5.21
N VAL A 27 -6.94 8.83 -6.42
CA VAL A 27 -6.60 9.53 -7.67
C VAL A 27 -7.63 10.61 -7.97
N ASP A 28 -8.92 10.27 -7.90
CA ASP A 28 -10.02 11.21 -8.17
C ASP A 28 -9.98 12.43 -7.24
N LYS A 29 -9.55 12.21 -5.98
CA LYS A 29 -9.42 13.26 -4.97
C LYS A 29 -8.08 13.98 -4.96
N GLN A 30 -7.11 13.51 -5.74
CA GLN A 30 -5.73 14.03 -5.71
C GLN A 30 -5.11 14.00 -4.30
N TYR A 31 -5.43 12.97 -3.52
CA TYR A 31 -4.94 12.81 -2.15
C TYR A 31 -3.58 12.14 -2.10
N GLU A 32 -2.88 12.33 -0.97
CA GLU A 32 -1.59 11.70 -0.72
C GLU A 32 -1.73 10.24 -0.27
N ILE A 33 -0.68 9.46 -0.50
CA ILE A 33 -0.56 8.06 -0.03
C ILE A 33 0.67 7.98 0.86
N LEU A 34 0.45 7.62 2.13
CA LEU A 34 1.53 7.23 3.05
C LEU A 34 1.68 5.71 3.04
N CYS A 35 2.83 5.24 2.55
CA CYS A 35 3.20 3.84 2.54
C CYS A 35 4.08 3.49 3.74
N ILE A 36 3.79 2.37 4.41
CA ILE A 36 4.58 1.84 5.52
C ILE A 36 4.78 0.35 5.29
N SER A 37 6.03 -0.12 5.32
CA SER A 37 6.34 -1.56 5.27
C SER A 37 5.84 -2.26 6.56
N GLN A 38 5.01 -3.29 6.42
CA GLN A 38 4.36 -3.97 7.55
C GLN A 38 4.34 -5.50 7.41
N PHE A 39 5.47 -6.15 7.73
CA PHE A 39 5.59 -7.62 7.64
C PHE A 39 4.64 -8.38 8.58
N THR A 40 4.20 -7.76 9.67
CA THR A 40 3.33 -8.42 10.65
C THR A 40 1.94 -8.74 10.10
N LEU A 41 1.55 -8.18 8.95
CA LEU A 41 0.33 -8.59 8.25
C LEU A 41 0.41 -10.05 7.79
N TYR A 42 1.61 -10.60 7.62
CA TYR A 42 1.85 -12.02 7.31
C TYR A 42 2.03 -12.90 8.56
N HIS A 43 1.45 -12.49 9.70
CA HIS A 43 1.47 -13.31 10.91
C HIS A 43 0.62 -14.57 10.75
N ASN A 44 1.07 -15.62 11.43
CA ASN A 44 0.28 -16.76 11.85
C ASN A 44 0.37 -16.87 13.38
N LEU A 45 -0.58 -17.59 13.97
CA LEU A 45 -0.56 -17.91 15.40
C LEU A 45 -0.23 -19.39 15.59
N LYS A 46 0.83 -19.66 16.37
CA LYS A 46 1.16 -20.98 16.90
C LYS A 46 0.80 -20.99 18.38
N GLY A 47 -0.46 -21.32 18.68
CA GLY A 47 -1.05 -21.00 19.98
C GLY A 47 -1.11 -19.48 20.16
N ASN A 48 -0.49 -18.96 21.21
CA ASN A 48 -0.41 -17.52 21.48
C ASN A 48 0.86 -16.84 20.92
N ARG A 49 1.74 -17.59 20.24
CA ARG A 49 2.99 -17.08 19.70
C ARG A 49 2.81 -16.62 18.25
N LEU A 50 3.28 -15.42 17.94
CA LEU A 50 3.37 -14.90 16.58
C LEU A 50 4.45 -15.64 15.79
N ASP A 51 4.11 -16.00 14.56
CA ASP A 51 5.01 -16.61 13.59
C ASP A 51 4.89 -15.87 12.26
N PHE A 52 6.01 -15.45 11.69
CA PHE A 52 6.06 -14.66 10.45
C PHE A 52 6.78 -15.39 9.32
N HIS A 53 6.86 -16.73 9.35
CA HIS A 53 7.56 -17.51 8.32
C HIS A 53 7.05 -17.29 6.88
N ARG A 54 5.86 -16.70 6.70
CA ARG A 54 5.31 -16.35 5.39
C ARG A 54 5.70 -14.95 4.90
N ALA A 55 6.25 -14.12 5.79
CA ALA A 55 6.77 -12.82 5.40
C ALA A 55 8.06 -12.98 4.60
N MET A 56 8.28 -12.09 3.64
CA MET A 56 9.52 -12.03 2.89
C MET A 56 10.69 -11.69 3.84
N PRO A 57 11.88 -12.32 3.69
CA PRO A 57 13.06 -11.98 4.48
C PRO A 57 13.47 -10.52 4.32
N ALA A 58 14.05 -9.94 5.37
CA ALA A 58 14.41 -8.51 5.40
C ALA A 58 15.25 -8.07 4.19
N GLN A 59 16.29 -8.85 3.85
CA GLN A 59 17.21 -8.54 2.74
C GLN A 59 16.52 -8.48 1.38
N GLU A 60 15.46 -9.27 1.17
CA GLU A 60 14.70 -9.26 -0.08
C GLU A 60 13.54 -8.25 -0.04
N SER A 61 12.98 -8.00 1.14
CA SER A 61 11.80 -7.16 1.32
C SER A 61 12.06 -5.67 1.06
N GLU A 62 13.23 -5.15 1.42
CA GLU A 62 13.58 -3.76 1.19
C GLU A 62 13.66 -3.41 -0.30
N PRO A 63 14.44 -4.14 -1.14
CA PRO A 63 14.46 -3.85 -2.58
C PRO A 63 13.09 -4.08 -3.22
N PHE A 64 12.32 -5.08 -2.77
CA PHE A 64 10.96 -5.30 -3.26
C PHE A 64 10.02 -4.12 -2.93
N TYR A 65 10.09 -3.59 -1.71
CA TYR A 65 9.30 -2.45 -1.27
C TYR A 65 9.68 -1.17 -2.03
N ASN A 66 10.97 -0.93 -2.24
CA ASN A 66 11.45 0.21 -3.04
C ASN A 66 10.96 0.13 -4.50
N GLN A 67 10.96 -1.07 -5.10
CA GLN A 67 10.38 -1.29 -6.43
C GLN A 67 8.87 -1.02 -6.45
N PHE A 68 8.15 -1.43 -5.40
CA PHE A 68 6.73 -1.12 -5.26
C PHE A 68 6.46 0.38 -5.18
N LEU A 69 7.23 1.13 -4.38
CA LEU A 69 7.11 2.59 -4.27
C LEU A 69 7.38 3.28 -5.61
N ALA A 70 8.42 2.84 -6.33
CA ALA A 70 8.76 3.38 -7.65
C ALA A 70 7.63 3.15 -8.66
N GLU A 71 7.05 1.94 -8.72
CA GLU A 71 5.94 1.62 -9.61
C GLU A 71 4.67 2.40 -9.24
N LEU A 72 4.40 2.58 -7.94
CA LEU A 72 3.27 3.36 -7.44
C LEU A 72 3.41 4.84 -7.83
N GLY A 73 4.60 5.44 -7.60
CA GLY A 73 4.90 6.81 -7.99
C GLY A 73 4.79 7.03 -9.49
N LYS A 74 5.34 6.11 -10.30
CA LYS A 74 5.23 6.13 -11.77
C LYS A 74 3.77 6.06 -12.25
N SER A 75 2.92 5.31 -11.55
CA SER A 75 1.51 5.11 -11.93
C SER A 75 0.57 6.20 -11.42
N TYR A 76 1.05 7.10 -10.57
CA TYR A 76 0.25 8.18 -9.99
C TYR A 76 0.95 9.54 -10.10
N ARG A 77 1.56 10.02 -9.01
CA ARG A 77 2.30 11.27 -8.90
C ARG A 77 3.34 11.13 -7.79
N PRO A 78 4.65 11.09 -8.11
CA PRO A 78 5.69 10.81 -7.11
C PRO A 78 5.65 11.74 -5.89
N GLU A 79 5.30 13.01 -6.08
CA GLU A 79 5.23 14.03 -5.02
C GLU A 79 4.14 13.75 -3.97
N LEU A 80 3.10 12.99 -4.33
CA LEU A 80 1.99 12.60 -3.44
C LEU A 80 2.22 11.24 -2.77
N ILE A 81 3.33 10.56 -3.04
CA ILE A 81 3.70 9.30 -2.39
C ILE A 81 4.72 9.60 -1.28
N LYS A 82 4.34 9.33 -0.03
CA LYS A 82 5.23 9.38 1.13
C LYS A 82 5.52 7.97 1.60
N ALA A 83 6.73 7.72 2.07
CA ALA A 83 7.12 6.44 2.63
C ALA A 83 7.86 6.62 3.95
N ILE A 84 7.63 5.72 4.90
CA ILE A 84 8.43 5.59 6.10
C ILE A 84 9.29 4.34 5.94
N ASN A 85 10.59 4.55 5.74
CA ASN A 85 11.57 3.49 5.80
C ASN A 85 12.00 3.35 7.28
N LYS A 86 11.96 2.13 7.80
CA LYS A 86 12.50 1.80 9.13
C LYS A 86 13.97 1.45 9.02
#